data_AF-Q9XQE2-F1
#
_entry.id   AF-Q9XQE2-F1
#
_cell.length_a   1.000
_cell.length_b   1.000
_cell.length_c   1.000
_cell.angle_alpha   90.00
_cell.angle_beta   90.00
_cell.angle_gamma   90.00
#
_symmetry.space_group_name_H-M   'P 1'
#
loop_
_entity.id
_entity.type
_entity.pdbx_description
1 polymer ?
#
loop_
_entity_poly.entity_id
_entity_poly.type
_entity_poly.pdbx_seq_one_letter_code
_entity_poly.pdbx_strand_id
1 'polypeptide(L)'
;MAITEFLLFVLTATLGGMFLCGANDLITIFVAPECFSLCSYLLSGYTKKDVRSNEATMKYLLMGGASSSILVHGFSWLYGSSGGEIELQEIVNGLINTQMYNSPGISIALIFITVGIGFKL
;
A
#
# COMPACT_ATOMS: atom_id res chain seq x y z
N MET A 1 2.28 -19.23 20.58
CA MET A 1 1.59 -17.94 20.38
C MET A 1 0.14 -18.17 20.78
N ALA A 2 -0.46 -17.26 21.53
CA ALA A 2 -1.82 -17.47 22.04
C ALA A 2 -2.84 -17.33 20.89
N ILE A 3 -3.97 -18.05 20.97
CA ILE A 3 -5.09 -17.91 20.02
C ILE A 3 -5.56 -16.44 19.93
N THR A 4 -5.46 -15.71 21.05
CA THR A 4 -5.75 -14.28 21.15
C THR A 4 -4.91 -13.42 20.21
N GLU A 5 -3.60 -13.69 20.10
CA GLU A 5 -2.70 -12.89 19.24
C GLU A 5 -3.04 -13.11 17.76
N PHE A 6 -3.37 -14.35 17.38
CA PHE A 6 -3.81 -14.68 16.03
C PHE A 6 -5.09 -13.92 15.66
N LEU A 7 -6.11 -14.00 16.52
CA LEU A 7 -7.38 -13.30 16.33
C LEU A 7 -7.18 -11.78 16.25
N LEU A 8 -6.33 -11.21 17.11
CA LEU A 8 -6.04 -9.77 17.10
C LEU A 8 -5.45 -9.30 15.76
N PHE A 9 -4.51 -10.05 15.19
CA PHE A 9 -3.95 -9.70 13.88
C PHE A 9 -4.96 -9.88 12.75
N VAL A 10 -5.80 -10.92 12.79
CA VAL A 10 -6.87 -11.10 11.79
C VAL A 10 -7.89 -9.97 11.86
N LEU A 11 -8.35 -9.59 13.06
CA LEU A 11 -9.27 -8.46 13.22
C LEU A 11 -8.64 -7.14 12.76
N THR A 12 -7.39 -6.88 13.14
CA THR A 12 -6.66 -5.67 12.71
C THR A 12 -6.51 -5.62 11.18
N ALA A 13 -6.21 -6.76 10.55
CA ALA A 13 -6.16 -6.86 9.09
C ALA A 13 -7.52 -6.53 8.45
N THR A 14 -8.63 -7.10 8.98
CA THR A 14 -9.96 -6.81 8.46
C THR A 14 -10.34 -5.34 8.59
N LEU A 15 -9.98 -4.69 9.71
CA LEU A 15 -10.18 -3.26 9.88
C LEU A 15 -9.39 -2.45 8.84
N GLY A 16 -8.13 -2.79 8.60
CA GLY A 16 -7.33 -2.17 7.54
C GLY A 16 -7.99 -2.28 6.16
N GLY A 17 -8.55 -3.45 5.83
CA GLY A 17 -9.33 -3.64 4.60
C GLY A 17 -10.60 -2.79 4.54
N MET A 18 -11.34 -2.66 5.64
CA MET A 18 -12.53 -1.81 5.71
C MET A 18 -12.18 -0.33 5.50
N PHE A 19 -11.07 0.15 6.07
CA PHE A 19 -10.58 1.51 5.84
C PHE A 19 -10.19 1.74 4.37
N LEU A 20 -9.59 0.75 3.72
CA LEU A 20 -9.24 0.84 2.29
C LEU A 20 -10.49 1.02 1.41
N CYS A 21 -11.59 0.32 1.71
CA CYS A 21 -12.85 0.47 0.95
C CYS A 21 -13.45 1.88 1.03
N GLY A 22 -13.16 2.65 2.08
CA GLY A 22 -13.65 4.01 2.28
C GLY A 22 -12.63 5.11 1.97
N ALA A 23 -11.45 4.75 1.45
CA ALA A 23 -10.34 5.68 1.29
C ALA A 23 -10.53 6.62 0.07
N ASN A 24 -10.53 7.93 0.32
CA ASN A 24 -10.61 8.96 -0.74
C ASN A 24 -9.31 9.79 -0.88
N ASP A 25 -8.36 9.61 0.03
CA ASP A 25 -7.09 10.34 0.08
C ASP A 25 -5.92 9.42 -0.23
N LEU A 26 -4.87 9.95 -0.88
CA LEU A 26 -3.65 9.17 -1.17
C LEU A 26 -3.04 8.56 0.10
N ILE A 27 -3.05 9.29 1.22
CA ILE A 27 -2.49 8.83 2.49
C ILE A 27 -3.27 7.64 3.00
N THR A 28 -4.61 7.71 3.01
CA THR A 28 -5.47 6.62 3.49
C THR A 28 -5.33 5.38 2.59
N ILE A 29 -5.25 5.60 1.27
CA ILE A 29 -5.00 4.54 0.28
C ILE A 29 -3.62 3.89 0.47
N PHE A 30 -2.63 4.61 1.00
CA PHE A 30 -1.33 4.04 1.33
C PHE A 30 -1.34 3.29 2.68
N VAL A 31 -1.84 3.92 3.74
CA VAL A 31 -1.75 3.43 5.11
C VAL A 31 -2.63 2.21 5.36
N ALA A 32 -3.85 2.18 4.80
CA ALA A 32 -4.78 1.07 4.99
C ALA A 32 -4.23 -0.30 4.51
N PRO A 33 -3.71 -0.43 3.27
CA PRO A 33 -3.13 -1.69 2.81
C PRO A 33 -1.77 -2.00 3.47
N GLU A 34 -1.01 -1.00 3.95
CA GLU A 34 0.18 -1.28 4.78
C GLU A 34 -0.19 -1.93 6.11
N CYS A 35 -1.23 -1.42 6.79
CA CYS A 35 -1.72 -2.02 8.02
C CYS A 35 -2.16 -3.48 7.81
N PHE A 36 -2.91 -3.73 6.73
CA PHE A 36 -3.31 -5.09 6.32
C PHE A 36 -2.10 -5.99 6.02
N SER A 37 -1.10 -5.45 5.32
CA SER A 37 0.09 -6.19 4.91
C SER A 37 0.98 -6.56 6.10
N LEU A 38 1.22 -5.62 7.04
CA LEU A 38 1.98 -5.86 8.26
C LEU A 38 1.36 -6.98 9.12
N CYS A 39 0.03 -6.97 9.28
CA CYS A 39 -0.67 -8.04 9.98
C CYS A 39 -0.48 -9.39 9.27
N SER A 40 -0.54 -9.39 7.94
CA SER A 40 -0.31 -10.59 7.13
C SER A 40 1.13 -11.12 7.23
N TYR A 41 2.13 -10.23 7.29
CA TYR A 41 3.53 -10.61 7.52
C TYR A 41 3.69 -11.29 8.88
N LEU A 42 3.11 -10.73 9.94
CA LEU A 42 3.14 -11.33 11.27
C LEU A 42 2.42 -12.69 11.32
N LEU A 43 1.30 -12.84 10.60
CA LEU A 43 0.56 -14.10 10.53
C LEU A 43 1.33 -15.20 9.78
N SER A 44 2.09 -14.85 8.73
CA SER A 44 2.89 -15.82 7.97
C SER A 44 3.96 -16.52 8.83
N GLY A 45 4.40 -15.87 9.91
CA GLY A 45 5.45 -16.32 10.83
C GLY A 45 4.91 -16.93 12.12
N TYR A 46 3.65 -17.34 12.14
CA TYR A 46 3.00 -17.80 13.36
C TYR A 46 3.71 -19.01 14.00
N THR A 47 4.23 -19.92 13.17
CA THR A 47 4.91 -21.14 13.61
C THR A 47 6.41 -20.89 13.80
N LYS A 48 6.79 -20.13 14.83
CA LYS A 48 8.17 -19.69 15.10
C LYS A 48 9.24 -20.79 15.14
N LYS A 49 8.85 -22.03 15.46
CA LYS A 49 9.75 -23.20 15.54
C LYS A 49 10.04 -23.85 14.18
N ASP A 50 9.24 -23.53 13.16
CA ASP A 50 9.43 -24.04 11.81
C ASP A 50 10.29 -23.05 11.01
N VAL A 51 11.46 -23.52 10.57
CA VAL A 51 12.40 -22.71 9.78
C VAL A 51 11.75 -22.25 8.47
N ARG A 52 10.86 -23.07 7.89
CA ARG A 52 10.17 -22.72 6.64
C ARG A 52 9.19 -21.56 6.83
N SER A 53 8.52 -21.49 7.98
CA SER A 53 7.61 -20.37 8.31
C SER A 53 8.40 -19.08 8.46
N ASN A 54 9.53 -19.11 9.17
CA ASN A 54 10.38 -17.94 9.35
C ASN A 54 11.00 -17.44 8.03
N GLU A 55 11.44 -18.36 7.17
CA GLU A 55 11.94 -18.01 5.84
C GLU A 55 10.85 -17.38 4.96
N ALA A 56 9.64 -17.95 4.99
CA ALA A 56 8.49 -17.41 4.25
C ALA A 56 8.15 -15.99 4.71
N THR A 57 8.13 -15.73 6.03
CA THR A 57 7.90 -14.38 6.58
C THR A 57 8.92 -13.38 6.11
N MET A 58 10.21 -13.74 6.15
CA MET A 58 11.27 -12.83 5.71
C MET A 58 11.12 -12.49 4.22
N LYS A 59 10.88 -13.49 3.37
CA LYS A 59 10.66 -13.26 1.93
C LYS A 59 9.42 -12.41 1.68
N TYR A 60 8.34 -12.69 2.39
CA TYR A 60 7.08 -11.97 2.20
C TYR A 60 7.18 -10.52 2.67
N LEU A 61 7.85 -10.25 3.80
CA LEU A 61 8.14 -8.91 4.28
C LEU A 61 9.02 -8.12 3.30
N LEU A 62 10.09 -8.73 2.76
CA LEU A 62 11.01 -8.06 1.84
C LEU A 62 10.33 -7.71 0.51
N MET A 63 9.62 -8.66 -0.10
CA MET A 63 8.92 -8.43 -1.36
C MET A 63 7.78 -7.42 -1.16
N GLY A 64 7.08 -7.53 -0.03
CA GLY A 64 6.11 -6.57 0.46
C GLY A 64 6.64 -5.14 0.54
N GLY A 65 7.69 -4.92 1.35
CA GLY A 65 8.29 -3.60 1.53
C GLY A 65 8.85 -3.00 0.24
N ALA A 66 9.39 -3.83 -0.67
CA ALA A 66 9.80 -3.38 -1.99
C ALA A 66 8.60 -2.86 -2.81
N SER A 67 7.48 -3.59 -2.83
CA SER A 67 6.26 -3.15 -3.52
C SER A 67 5.68 -1.86 -2.95
N SER A 68 5.69 -1.72 -1.62
CA SER A 68 5.23 -0.53 -0.92
C SER A 68 6.08 0.69 -1.27
N SER A 69 7.40 0.50 -1.37
CA SER A 69 8.33 1.57 -1.77
C SER A 69 8.05 2.07 -3.19
N ILE A 70 7.78 1.16 -4.13
CA ILE A 70 7.43 1.51 -5.52
C ILE A 70 6.10 2.27 -5.56
N LEU A 71 5.10 1.83 -4.79
CA LEU A 71 3.80 2.47 -4.70
C LEU A 71 3.88 3.89 -4.13
N VAL A 72 4.62 4.10 -3.03
CA VAL A 72 4.85 5.43 -2.45
C VAL A 72 5.57 6.35 -3.41
N HIS A 73 6.52 5.82 -4.19
CA HIS A 73 7.21 6.63 -5.19
C HIS A 73 6.26 7.11 -6.30
N GLY A 74 5.32 6.25 -6.73
CA GLY A 74 4.26 6.66 -7.66
C GLY A 74 3.33 7.73 -7.07
N PHE A 75 2.96 7.60 -5.80
CA PHE A 75 2.18 8.61 -5.08
C PHE A 75 2.92 9.94 -4.91
N SER A 76 4.23 9.91 -4.64
CA SER A 76 5.06 11.11 -4.55
C SER A 76 5.08 11.90 -5.86
N TRP A 77 5.15 11.21 -7.00
CA TRP A 77 5.06 11.85 -8.31
C TRP A 77 3.68 12.44 -8.60
N LEU A 78 2.59 11.73 -8.28
CA LEU A 78 1.23 12.27 -8.40
C LEU A 78 1.06 13.54 -7.55
N TYR A 79 1.44 13.45 -6.28
CA TYR A 79 1.39 14.56 -5.33
C TYR A 79 2.15 15.80 -5.83
N GLY A 80 3.39 15.60 -6.31
CA GLY A 80 4.20 16.67 -6.87
C GLY A 80 3.60 17.29 -8.14
N SER A 81 3.03 16.46 -9.02
CA SER A 81 2.37 16.95 -10.25
C SER A 81 1.07 17.70 -10.00
N SER A 82 0.39 17.40 -8.89
CA SER A 82 -0.86 18.03 -8.49
C SER A 82 -0.69 19.38 -7.78
N GLY A 83 0.55 19.77 -7.45
CA GLY A 83 0.80 21.00 -6.69
C GLY A 83 0.66 20.86 -5.17
N GLY A 84 0.55 19.63 -4.65
CA GLY A 84 0.52 19.35 -3.21
C GLY A 84 -0.83 18.90 -2.64
N GLU A 85 -1.79 18.55 -3.49
CA GLU A 85 -3.10 18.04 -3.07
C GLU A 85 -3.05 16.54 -2.73
N ILE A 86 -3.91 16.13 -1.79
CA ILE A 86 -3.90 14.78 -1.21
C ILE A 86 -5.22 14.05 -1.52
N GLU A 87 -6.32 14.77 -1.60
CA GLU A 87 -7.63 14.25 -1.98
C GLU A 87 -7.64 13.87 -3.46
N LEU A 88 -8.21 12.71 -3.80
CA LEU A 88 -8.26 12.25 -5.19
C LEU A 88 -8.99 13.22 -6.13
N GLN A 89 -10.05 13.89 -5.64
CA GLN A 89 -10.81 14.86 -6.44
C GLN A 89 -9.97 16.10 -6.75
N GLU A 90 -9.26 16.62 -5.74
CA GLU A 90 -8.38 17.77 -5.88
C GLU A 90 -7.19 17.45 -6.77
N ILE A 91 -6.67 16.21 -6.71
CA ILE A 91 -5.59 15.75 -7.59
C ILE A 91 -5.99 15.80 -9.06
N VAL A 92 -7.19 15.31 -9.38
CA VAL A 92 -7.72 15.37 -10.75
C VAL A 92 -7.84 16.82 -11.21
N ASN A 93 -8.35 17.72 -10.35
CA ASN A 93 -8.47 19.14 -10.67
C ASN A 93 -7.10 19.82 -10.86
N GLY A 94 -6.11 19.48 -10.02
CA GLY A 94 -4.74 19.96 -10.12
C GLY A 94 -4.05 19.54 -11.42
N LEU A 95 -4.26 18.29 -11.85
CA LEU A 95 -3.75 17.79 -13.13
C LEU A 95 -4.38 18.49 -14.35
N ILE A 96 -5.68 18.79 -14.29
CA ILE A 96 -6.38 19.49 -15.37
C ILE A 96 -5.89 20.94 -15.49
N ASN A 97 -5.78 21.64 -14.36
CA ASN A 97 -5.35 23.04 -14.32
C ASN A 97 -3.90 23.23 -14.80
N THR A 98 -3.02 22.29 -14.49
CA THR A 98 -1.62 22.33 -14.92
C THR A 98 -1.40 21.88 -16.36
N GLN A 99 -2.46 21.44 -17.07
CA GLN A 99 -2.40 20.81 -18.40
C GLN A 99 -1.38 19.66 -18.51
N MET A 100 -1.00 19.06 -17.38
CA MET A 100 0.03 18.02 -17.29
C MET A 100 -0.50 16.62 -17.60
N TYR A 101 -1.78 16.48 -17.96
CA TYR A 101 -2.46 15.20 -18.20
C TYR A 101 -1.71 14.24 -19.14
N ASN A 102 -0.98 14.77 -20.13
CA ASN A 102 -0.21 13.96 -21.10
C ASN A 102 1.30 14.02 -20.88
N SER A 103 1.75 14.48 -19.70
CA SER A 103 3.17 14.48 -19.39
C SER A 103 3.67 13.04 -19.22
N PRO A 104 4.92 12.75 -19.67
CA PRO A 104 5.55 11.45 -19.38
C PRO A 104 5.64 11.22 -17.86
N GLY A 105 5.68 12.31 -17.09
CA GLY A 105 5.44 12.40 -15.65
C GLY A 105 4.37 11.41 -15.14
N ILE A 106 3.13 11.74 -15.45
CA ILE A 106 1.97 11.00 -14.93
C ILE A 106 1.92 9.56 -15.44
N SER A 107 2.43 9.28 -16.64
CA SER A 107 2.51 7.91 -17.16
C SER A 107 3.39 7.00 -16.30
N ILE A 108 4.54 7.50 -15.85
CA ILE A 108 5.46 6.75 -14.96
C ILE A 108 4.85 6.59 -13.58
N ALA A 109 4.16 7.62 -13.06
CA ALA A 109 3.45 7.52 -11.78
C ALA A 109 2.40 6.41 -11.81
N LEU A 110 1.59 6.34 -12.88
CA LEU A 110 0.60 5.29 -13.10
C LEU A 110 1.23 3.89 -13.21
N ILE A 111 2.36 3.76 -13.90
CA ILE A 111 3.10 2.49 -13.99
C ILE A 111 3.55 2.05 -12.60
N PHE A 112 4.09 2.95 -11.79
CA PHE A 112 4.58 2.60 -10.44
C PHE A 112 3.43 2.20 -9.51
N ILE A 113 2.31 2.92 -9.58
CA ILE A 113 1.10 2.60 -8.80
C ILE A 113 0.53 1.24 -9.22
N THR A 114 0.42 0.97 -10.52
CA THR A 114 -0.09 -0.31 -11.02
C THR A 114 0.82 -1.48 -10.69
N VAL A 115 2.14 -1.31 -10.72
CA VAL A 115 3.11 -2.32 -10.26
C VAL A 115 2.96 -2.57 -8.76
N GLY A 116 2.87 -1.50 -7.95
CA GLY A 116 2.72 -1.60 -6.51
C GLY A 116 1.42 -2.28 -6.07
N ILE A 117 0.29 -1.93 -6.70
CA ILE A 117 -1.00 -2.57 -6.46
C ILE A 117 -1.00 -4.00 -7.01
N GLY A 118 -0.42 -4.22 -8.20
CA GLY A 118 -0.35 -5.52 -8.86
C GLY A 118 0.42 -6.57 -8.06
N PHE A 119 1.40 -6.16 -7.24
CA PHE A 119 2.07 -7.06 -6.31
C PHE A 119 1.19 -7.45 -5.10
N LYS A 120 0.25 -6.60 -4.69
CA LYS A 120 -0.63 -6.83 -3.53
C LYS A 120 -1.91 -7.61 -3.88
N LEU A 121 -2.25 -7.75 -5.16
CA LEU A 121 -3.36 -8.56 -5.68
C LEU A 121 -2.99 -10.05 -5.73
#